data_AF-A0A1M2VXE0-F1
#
_entry.id   AF-A0A1M2VXE0-F1
#
_cell.length_a   1.000
_cell.length_b   1.000
_cell.length_c   1.000
_cell.angle_alpha   90.00
_cell.angle_beta   90.00
_cell.angle_gamma   90.00
#
_symmetry.space_group_name_H-M   'P 1'
#
loop_
_entity.id
_entity.type
_entity.pdbx_description
1 polymer ?
#
loop_
_entity_poly.entity_id
_entity_poly.type
_entity_poly.pdbx_seq_one_letter_code
_entity_poly.pdbx_strand_id
1 'polypeptide(L)' 'ICTGRHLADTTLFLTCASTLHAFNISPPLDANGDPMKLAAKVATGGTITRLEEFECVLEPRWAGVEDLIKSHQQTPDN' A
#
# COMPACT_ATOMS: atom_id res chain seq x y z
N ILE A 1 -8.74 -26.29 2.13
CA ILE A 1 -9.22 -25.08 1.42
C ILE A 1 -9.53 -24.02 2.48
N CYS A 2 -9.05 -22.78 2.32
CA CYS A 2 -9.31 -21.69 3.26
C CYS A 2 -10.76 -21.18 3.11
N THR A 3 -11.53 -21.19 4.20
CA THR A 3 -12.92 -20.69 4.24
C THR A 3 -12.99 -19.18 4.01
N GLY A 4 -11.93 -18.46 4.36
CA GLY A 4 -11.82 -17.01 4.18
C GLY A 4 -11.38 -16.55 2.78
N ARG A 5 -11.12 -17.46 1.83
CA ARG A 5 -10.49 -17.10 0.54
C ARG A 5 -11.25 -16.02 -0.24
N HIS A 6 -12.58 -16.10 -0.28
CA HIS A 6 -13.40 -15.14 -1.03
C HIS A 6 -13.42 -13.76 -0.38
N LEU A 7 -13.44 -13.72 0.96
CA LEU A 7 -13.31 -12.46 1.70
C LEU A 7 -11.93 -11.86 1.48
N ALA A 8 -10.87 -12.68 1.56
CA ALA A 8 -9.50 -12.24 1.33
C ALA A 8 -9.31 -11.67 -0.07
N ASP A 9 -9.79 -12.35 -1.11
CA ASP A 9 -9.68 -11.89 -2.50
C ASP A 9 -10.41 -10.56 -2.71
N THR A 10 -11.63 -10.44 -2.18
CA THR A 10 -12.46 -9.23 -2.30
C THR A 10 -11.82 -8.05 -1.55
N THR A 11 -11.38 -8.28 -0.31
CA THR A 11 -10.75 -7.25 0.52
C THR A 11 -9.43 -6.81 -0.10
N LEU A 12 -8.60 -7.73 -0.60
CA LEU A 12 -7.34 -7.40 -1.27
C LEU A 12 -7.57 -6.55 -2.51
N PHE A 13 -8.51 -6.95 -3.36
CA PHE A 13 -8.88 -6.18 -4.54
C PHE A 13 -9.34 -4.77 -4.18
N LEU A 14 -10.24 -4.64 -3.20
CA LEU A 14 -10.75 -3.34 -2.78
C LEU A 14 -9.66 -2.46 -2.18
N THR A 15 -8.75 -3.05 -1.41
CA THR A 15 -7.59 -2.35 -0.82
C THR A 15 -6.66 -1.82 -1.91
N CYS A 16 -6.34 -2.65 -2.91
CA CYS A 16 -5.54 -2.20 -4.05
C CYS A 16 -6.26 -1.11 -4.84
N ALA A 17 -7.54 -1.28 -5.14
CA ALA A 17 -8.33 -0.31 -5.90
C ALA A 17 -8.47 1.03 -5.18
N SER A 18 -8.72 1.03 -3.88
CA SER A 18 -8.85 2.25 -3.08
C SER A 18 -7.51 2.98 -2.93
N THR A 19 -6.43 2.23 -2.65
CA THR A 19 -5.06 2.77 -2.58
C THR A 19 -4.67 3.39 -3.91
N LEU A 20 -4.88 2.66 -5.01
CA LEU A 20 -4.61 3.16 -6.34
C LEU A 20 -5.50 4.35 -6.66
N HIS A 21 -6.78 4.39 -6.28
CA HIS A 21 -7.64 5.56 -6.50
C HIS A 21 -7.12 6.82 -5.81
N ALA A 22 -6.65 6.67 -4.56
CA ALA A 22 -6.20 7.77 -3.72
C ALA A 22 -4.77 8.27 -4.04
N PHE A 23 -3.86 7.39 -4.46
CA PHE A 23 -2.43 7.74 -4.54
C PHE A 23 -1.80 7.45 -5.90
N ASN A 24 -0.85 8.30 -6.29
CA ASN A 24 0.20 7.97 -7.24
C ASN A 24 1.33 7.30 -6.47
N ILE A 25 1.74 6.12 -6.94
CA ILE A 25 2.77 5.29 -6.29
C ILE A 25 3.99 5.25 -7.19
N SER A 26 5.14 5.65 -6.66
CA SER A 26 6.40 5.67 -7.41
C SER A 26 7.59 5.23 -6.55
N PRO A 27 8.70 4.75 -7.16
CA PRO A 27 9.92 4.51 -6.41
C PRO A 27 10.53 5.84 -5.92
N PRO A 28 11.33 5.82 -4.84
CA PRO A 28 12.14 6.97 -4.48
C PRO A 28 13.14 7.30 -5.59
N LEU A 29 13.55 8.56 -5.68
CA LEU A 29 14.60 9.00 -6.58
C LEU A 29 15.97 8.83 -5.92
N ASP A 30 16.98 8.49 -6.71
CA ASP A 30 18.37 8.46 -6.26
C ASP A 30 19.01 9.86 -6.22
N ALA A 31 20.31 9.93 -5.91
CA ALA A 31 21.04 11.21 -5.83
C ALA A 31 21.10 11.98 -7.16
N ASN A 32 20.86 11.32 -8.30
CA ASN A 32 20.84 11.93 -9.62
C ASN A 32 19.41 12.30 -10.06
N GLY A 33 18.40 11.98 -9.25
CA GLY A 33 17.00 12.20 -9.59
C GLY A 33 16.36 11.08 -10.40
N ASP A 34 17.04 9.92 -10.54
CA ASP A 34 16.52 8.79 -11.31
C ASP A 34 15.70 7.84 -10.41
N PRO A 35 14.60 7.25 -10.92
CA PRO A 35 13.83 6.24 -10.21
C PRO A 35 14.68 5.05 -9.74
N MET A 36 14.71 4.81 -8.44
CA MET A 36 15.43 3.66 -7.88
C MET A 36 14.78 2.34 -8.35
N LYS A 37 15.61 1.39 -8.78
CA LYS A 37 15.12 0.06 -9.17
C LYS A 37 14.68 -0.73 -7.95
N LEU A 38 13.37 -0.92 -7.80
CA LEU A 38 12.81 -1.78 -6.76
C LEU A 38 13.04 -3.27 -7.09
N ALA A 39 13.41 -4.04 -6.07
CA ALA A 39 13.55 -5.48 -6.16
C ALA A 39 12.57 -6.16 -5.20
N ALA A 40 11.77 -7.10 -5.70
CA ALA A 40 10.85 -7.90 -4.90
C ALA A 40 11.63 -8.98 -4.13
N LYS A 41 12.35 -8.57 -3.10
CA LYS A 41 13.07 -9.48 -2.21
C LYS A 41 12.07 -10.16 -1.27
N VAL A 42 12.10 -11.49 -1.23
CA VAL A 42 11.22 -12.29 -0.38
C VAL A 42 11.94 -12.60 0.93
N ALA A 43 11.31 -12.28 2.04
CA ALA A 43 11.83 -12.61 3.37
C ALA A 43 11.90 -14.14 3.53
N THR A 44 13.06 -14.64 3.96
CA THR A 44 13.31 -16.08 4.14
C THR A 44 13.18 -16.51 5.60
N GLY A 45 12.83 -17.78 5.82
CA GLY A 45 12.86 -18.40 7.16
C GLY A 45 11.60 -18.26 8.01
N GLY A 46 10.51 -17.73 7.43
CA GLY A 46 9.21 -17.61 8.09
C GLY A 46 8.15 -18.59 7.58
N THR A 47 7.07 -18.75 8.36
CA THR A 47 5.90 -19.57 7.99
C THR A 47 5.02 -18.92 6.92
N ILE A 48 5.18 -17.61 6.70
CA ILE A 48 4.46 -16.84 5.67
C ILE A 48 5.45 -16.24 4.67
N THR A 49 5.07 -16.20 3.40
CA THR A 49 5.82 -15.50 2.35
C THR A 49 5.44 -14.02 2.37
N ARG A 50 6.42 -13.14 2.55
CA ARG A 50 6.26 -11.67 2.48
C ARG A 50 7.46 -11.07 1.77
N LEU A 51 7.27 -9.89 1.18
CA LEU A 51 8.38 -9.06 0.76
C LEU A 51 9.15 -8.49 1.96
N GLU A 52 10.46 -8.30 1.78
CA GLU A 52 11.24 -7.41 2.64
C GLU A 52 10.69 -5.98 2.54
N GLU A 53 10.96 -5.18 3.57
CA GLU A 53 10.56 -3.78 3.56
C GLU A 53 11.32 -3.01 2.48
N PHE A 54 10.59 -2.16 1.76
CA PHE A 54 11.13 -1.32 0.70
C PHE A 54 10.51 0.07 0.78
N GLU A 55 11.25 1.07 0.32
CA GLU A 55 10.78 2.45 0.27
C GLU A 55 9.97 2.70 -1.01
N CYS A 56 8.89 3.46 -0.87
CA CYS A 56 8.12 3.98 -2.00
C CYS A 56 7.54 5.34 -1.63
N VAL A 57 7.21 6.11 -2.65
CA VAL A 57 6.58 7.43 -2.51
C VAL A 57 5.10 7.28 -2.81
N LEU A 58 4.26 7.76 -1.89
CA LEU A 58 2.81 7.83 -2.03
C LEU A 58 2.40 9.30 -2.06
N GLU A 59 1.97 9.78 -3.23
CA GLU A 59 1.48 11.14 -3.40
C GLU A 59 -0.04 11.13 -3.59
N PRO A 60 -0.81 11.98 -2.91
CA PRO A 60 -2.24 12.14 -3.18
C PRO A 60 -2.48 12.40 -4.66
N ARG A 61 -3.32 11.59 -5.30
CA ARG A 61 -3.66 11.78 -6.72
C ARG A 61 -4.47 13.06 -6.95
N TRP A 62 -5.24 13.48 -5.95
CA TRP A 62 -6.09 14.67 -6.02
C TRP A 62 -6.22 15.34 -4.64
N ALA A 63 -6.61 16.61 -4.62
CA ALA A 63 -6.50 17.47 -3.44
C ALA A 63 -7.30 17.02 -2.21
N GLY A 64 -8.46 16.40 -2.38
CA GLY A 64 -9.32 16.00 -1.26
C GLY A 64 -9.13 14.55 -0.81
N VAL A 65 -8.05 13.86 -1.23
CA VAL A 65 -7.70 12.53 -0.69
C VAL A 65 -7.51 12.60 0.82
N GLU A 66 -6.88 13.68 1.32
CA GLU A 66 -6.68 13.88 2.75
C GLU A 66 -8.01 14.01 3.49
N ASP A 67 -8.95 14.80 2.97
CA ASP A 67 -10.29 14.97 3.55
C ASP A 67 -11.08 13.66 3.52
N LEU A 68 -11.01 12.90 2.42
CA LEU A 68 -11.62 11.58 2.29
C LEU A 68 -11.10 10.61 3.37
N ILE A 69 -9.78 10.64 3.66
CA ILE A 69 -9.20 9.78 4.70
C ILE A 69 -9.67 10.23 6.07
N LYS A 70 -9.63 11.55 6.35
CA LYS A 70 -10.05 12.12 7.63
C LYS A 70 -11.52 11.88 7.94
N SER A 71 -12.41 11.89 6.95
CA SER A 71 -13.85 11.67 7.15
C SER A 71 -14.19 10.27 7.67
N HIS A 72 -13.26 9.31 7.60
CA HIS A 72 -13.46 7.92 8.01
C HIS A 72 -12.53 7.47 9.15
N GLN A 73 -11.73 8.37 9.73
CA GLN A 73 -11.01 8.06 10.96
C GLN A 73 -11.96 8.16 12.16
N GLN A 74 -12.15 7.05 12.87
CA GLN A 74 -12.74 7.08 14.21
C GLN A 74 -11.67 7.65 15.15
N THR A 75 -11.90 8.87 15.66
CA THR A 75 -11.16 9.37 16.82
C THR A 75 -11.31 8.34 17.94
N PRO A 76 -10.23 7.81 18.54
CA PRO A 76 -10.36 6.90 19.66
C PRO A 76 -11.15 7.64 20.77
N ASP A 77 -12.29 7.06 21.17
CA ASP A 77 -13.08 7.52 22.31
C ASP A 77 -12.16 7.51 23.55
N ASN A 78 -12.06 8.65 24.22
CA ASN A 78 -11.32 8.84 25.47
C ASN A 78 -12.21 8.55 26.68
#